data_AF-A0A538R2U3-F1
#
_entry.id   AF-A0A538R2U3-F1
#
_cell.length_a   1.000
_cell.length_b   1.000
_cell.length_c   1.000
_cell.angle_alpha   90.00
_cell.angle_beta   90.00
_cell.angle_gamma   90.00
#
_symmetry.space_group_name_H-M   'P 1'
#
loop_
_entity.id
_entity.type
_entity.pdbx_description
1 polymer ?
#
loop_
_entity_poly.entity_id
_entity_poly.type
_entity_poly.pdbx_seq_one_letter_code
_entity_poly.pdbx_strand_id
1 'polypeptide(L)'
;MARAEEHLQELLKLPLEARAHAAKLLLDSLDDDPEDPEAEALRAVELTRRARAVRDGTADLVDEEEVRRRVAARLREARGR
;
A
#
# COMPACT_ATOMS: atom_id res chain seq x y z
N MET A 1 29.87 8.67 -6.52
CA MET A 1 28.74 7.73 -6.33
C MET A 1 27.95 7.72 -7.61
N ALA A 2 27.56 6.55 -8.11
CA ALA A 2 26.74 6.45 -9.31
C ALA A 2 25.35 7.05 -9.05
N ARG A 3 24.74 7.66 -10.07
CA ARG A 3 23.40 8.27 -9.94
C ARG A 3 22.32 7.20 -9.88
N ALA A 4 21.16 7.53 -9.32
CA ALA A 4 20.02 6.62 -9.25
C ALA A 4 19.63 6.07 -10.64
N GLU A 5 19.71 6.89 -11.69
CA GLU A 5 19.50 6.43 -13.06
C GLU A 5 20.52 5.39 -13.53
N GLU A 6 21.79 5.51 -13.13
CA GLU A 6 22.84 4.55 -13.52
C GLU A 6 22.59 3.18 -12.88
N HIS A 7 22.17 3.14 -11.62
CA HIS A 7 21.78 1.89 -10.95
C HIS A 7 20.52 1.25 -11.57
N LEU A 8 19.54 2.07 -11.97
CA LEU A 8 18.37 1.58 -12.66
C LEU A 8 18.74 0.95 -14.01
N GLN A 9 19.63 1.58 -14.78
CA GLN A 9 20.08 1.02 -16.06
C GLN A 9 20.77 -0.34 -15.89
N GLU A 10 21.55 -0.55 -14.84
CA GLU A 10 22.15 -1.86 -14.56
C GLU A 10 21.10 -2.90 -14.14
N LEU A 11 20.12 -2.52 -13.31
CA LEU A 11 19.03 -3.42 -12.94
C LEU A 11 18.20 -3.86 -14.16
N LEU A 12 17.93 -2.94 -15.09
CA LEU A 12 17.15 -3.24 -16.29
C LEU A 12 17.81 -4.26 -17.23
N LYS A 13 19.14 -4.43 -17.16
CA LYS A 13 19.87 -5.45 -17.93
C LYS A 13 19.71 -6.87 -17.38
N LEU A 14 19.24 -7.03 -16.14
CA LEU A 14 19.07 -8.34 -15.50
C LEU A 14 17.83 -9.10 -16.00
N PRO A 15 17.76 -10.43 -15.85
CA PRO A 15 16.55 -11.22 -16.10
C PRO A 15 15.35 -10.75 -15.25
N LEU A 16 14.14 -11.09 -15.68
CA LEU A 16 12.88 -10.63 -15.07
C LEU A 16 12.81 -10.96 -13.57
N GLU A 17 13.21 -12.17 -13.20
CA GLU A 17 13.18 -12.68 -11.84
C GLU A 17 14.11 -11.88 -10.93
N ALA A 18 15.32 -11.58 -11.41
CA ALA A 18 16.30 -10.78 -10.68
C ALA A 18 15.82 -9.32 -10.51
N ARG A 19 15.16 -8.74 -11.52
CA ARG A 19 14.55 -7.42 -11.42
C ARG A 19 13.39 -7.39 -10.43
N ALA A 20 12.53 -8.41 -10.45
CA ALA A 20 11.41 -8.53 -9.51
C ALA A 20 11.91 -8.65 -8.06
N HIS A 21 12.97 -9.43 -7.83
CA HIS A 21 13.61 -9.54 -6.53
C HIS A 21 14.21 -8.19 -6.07
N ALA A 22 14.93 -7.48 -6.95
CA ALA A 22 15.47 -6.16 -6.64
C ALA A 22 14.37 -5.13 -6.33
N ALA A 23 13.26 -5.16 -7.07
CA ALA A 23 12.11 -4.31 -6.80
C ALA A 23 11.50 -4.58 -5.41
N LYS A 24 11.42 -5.86 -4.99
CA LYS A 24 10.97 -6.21 -3.65
C LYS A 24 11.92 -5.66 -2.57
N LEU A 25 13.23 -5.84 -2.72
CA LEU A 25 14.20 -5.33 -1.76
C LEU A 25 14.14 -3.80 -1.63
N LEU A 26 13.95 -3.09 -2.75
CA LEU A 26 13.77 -1.65 -2.74
C LEU A 26 12.50 -1.25 -2.02
N LEU A 27 11.38 -1.93 -2.27
CA LEU A 27 10.12 -1.68 -1.53
C LEU A 27 10.28 -1.95 -0.04
N ASP A 28 10.87 -3.09 0.34
CA ASP A 28 11.10 -3.44 1.74
C ASP A 28 12.04 -2.40 2.42
N SER A 29 12.96 -1.78 1.68
CA SER A 29 13.83 -0.71 2.20
C SER A 29 13.11 0.63 2.41
N LEU A 30 11.92 0.80 1.84
CA LEU A 30 11.09 1.99 2.05
C LEU A 30 10.23 1.86 3.31
N ASP A 31 10.08 0.65 3.86
CA ASP A 31 9.36 0.39 5.10
C ASP A 31 10.23 0.66 6.35
N ASP A 32 11.18 1.61 6.25
CA ASP A 32 12.20 1.93 7.27
C ASP A 32 11.65 2.78 8.45
N ASP A 33 10.36 3.11 8.43
CA ASP A 33 9.71 3.70 9.59
C ASP A 33 9.57 2.62 10.67
N PRO A 34 10.09 2.84 11.89
CA PRO A 34 9.88 1.89 12.97
C PRO A 34 8.37 1.71 13.14
N GLU A 35 7.89 0.48 12.93
CA GLU A 35 6.51 0.10 13.21
C GLU A 35 6.17 0.63 14.60
N ASP A 36 5.24 1.58 14.66
CA ASP A 36 4.73 2.05 15.94
C ASP A 36 4.22 0.82 16.69
N PRO A 37 4.82 0.46 17.85
CA PRO A 37 4.49 -0.77 18.56
C PRO A 37 3.03 -0.80 19.00
N GLU A 38 2.35 0.35 19.03
CA GLU A 38 0.93 0.48 19.34
C GLU A 38 0.03 0.46 18.10
N ALA A 39 0.59 0.59 16.88
CA ALA A 39 -0.21 0.72 15.65
C ALA A 39 -1.17 -0.45 15.46
N GLU A 40 -0.71 -1.69 15.64
CA GLU A 40 -1.57 -2.87 15.49
C GLU A 40 -2.64 -2.94 16.59
N ALA A 41 -2.32 -2.54 17.82
CA ALA A 41 -3.30 -2.47 18.90
C ALA A 41 -4.38 -1.41 18.63
N LEU A 42 -3.97 -0.20 18.22
CA LEU A 42 -4.86 0.89 17.84
C LEU A 42 -5.73 0.54 16.63
N ARG A 43 -5.15 -0.17 15.65
CA ARG A 43 -5.87 -0.68 14.48
C ARG A 43 -6.92 -1.72 14.86
N ALA A 44 -6.62 -2.63 15.78
CA ALA A 44 -7.58 -3.62 16.28
C ALA A 44 -8.76 -2.95 17.02
N VAL A 45 -8.49 -1.93 17.82
CA VAL A 45 -9.51 -1.11 18.49
C VAL A 45 -10.43 -0.44 17.47
N GLU A 46 -9.84 0.20 16.45
CA GLU A 46 -10.61 0.90 15.42
C GLU A 46 -11.44 -0.07 14.56
N LEU A 47 -10.89 -1.21 14.17
CA LEU A 47 -11.63 -2.25 13.44
C LEU A 47 -12.82 -2.77 14.25
N THR A 48 -12.61 -3.01 15.55
CA THR A 48 -13.69 -3.43 16.47
C THR A 48 -14.77 -2.35 16.57
N ARG A 49 -14.39 -1.08 16.70
CA ARG A 49 -15.32 0.05 16.74
C ARG A 49 -16.16 0.13 15.46
N ARG A 50 -15.53 0.00 14.28
CA ARG A 50 -16.22 0.01 12.98
C ARG A 50 -17.18 -1.17 12.82
N ALA A 51 -16.74 -2.37 13.18
CA ALA A 51 -17.59 -3.57 13.10
C ALA A 51 -18.85 -3.42 13.98
N ARG A 52 -18.71 -2.85 15.18
CA ARG A 52 -19.86 -2.51 16.05
C ARG A 52 -20.76 -1.47 15.40
N ALA A 53 -20.22 -0.38 14.85
CA ALA A 53 -21.03 0.65 14.20
C ALA A 53 -21.84 0.10 13.02
N VAL A 54 -21.27 -0.81 12.23
CA VAL A 54 -22.00 -1.51 11.15
C VAL A 54 -23.12 -2.37 11.72
N ARG A 55 -22.80 -3.22 12.71
CA ARG A 55 -23.78 -4.12 13.33
C ARG A 55 -24.93 -3.38 14.00
N ASP A 56 -24.61 -2.28 14.68
CA ASP A 56 -25.56 -1.49 15.45
C ASP A 56 -26.32 -0.49 14.56
N GLY A 57 -26.03 -0.45 13.25
CA GLY A 57 -26.72 0.39 12.27
C GLY A 57 -26.40 1.89 12.39
N THR A 58 -25.29 2.24 13.04
CA THR A 58 -24.86 3.63 13.28
C THR A 58 -23.77 4.10 12.31
N ALA A 59 -23.26 3.20 11.47
CA ALA A 59 -22.29 3.55 10.44
C ALA A 59 -22.96 4.15 9.20
N ASP A 60 -22.41 5.25 8.70
CA ASP A 60 -22.74 5.77 7.36
C ASP A 60 -22.08 4.88 6.31
N LEU A 61 -22.89 4.06 5.65
CA LEU A 61 -22.46 3.15 4.59
C LEU A 61 -22.55 3.84 3.23
N VAL A 62 -21.70 3.40 2.31
CA VAL A 62 -21.76 3.76 0.90
C VAL A 62 -21.98 2.51 0.07
N ASP A 63 -22.54 2.69 -1.12
CA ASP A 63 -22.75 1.60 -2.06
C ASP A 63 -21.41 0.95 -2.48
N GLU A 64 -21.42 -0.38 -2.65
CA GLU A 64 -20.22 -1.13 -3.02
C GLU A 64 -19.66 -0.68 -4.38
N GLU A 65 -20.51 -0.40 -5.35
CA GLU A 65 -20.09 0.05 -6.68
C GLU A 65 -19.37 1.41 -6.59
N GLU A 66 -19.84 2.29 -5.71
CA GLU A 66 -19.16 3.54 -5.42
C GLU A 66 -17.78 3.31 -4.79
N VAL A 67 -17.66 2.38 -3.82
CA VAL A 67 -16.35 2.04 -3.23
C VAL A 67 -15.40 1.53 -4.31
N ARG A 68 -15.84 0.58 -5.14
CA ARG A 68 -15.02 0.01 -6.22
C ARG A 68 -14.57 1.09 -7.20
N ARG A 69 -15.47 1.99 -7.60
CA ARG A 69 -15.15 3.13 -8.48
C ARG A 69 -14.08 4.04 -7.88
N ARG A 70 -14.22 4.42 -6.60
CA ARG A 70 -13.27 5.29 -5.88
C ARG A 70 -11.90 4.63 -5.73
N VAL A 71 -11.85 3.34 -5.38
CA VAL A 71 -10.59 2.57 -5.27
C VAL A 71 -9.89 2.49 -6.62
N ALA A 72 -10.63 2.16 -7.68
CA ALA A 72 -10.07 2.08 -9.03
C ALA A 72 -9.51 3.43 -9.52
N ALA A 73 -10.19 4.54 -9.21
CA ALA A 73 -9.70 5.89 -9.54
C ALA A 73 -8.37 6.20 -8.85
N ARG A 74 -8.29 5.99 -7.53
CA ARG A 74 -7.06 6.21 -6.76
C ARG A 74 -5.90 5.34 -7.24
N LEU A 75 -6.17 4.08 -7.61
CA LEU A 75 -5.15 3.19 -8.15
C LEU A 75 -4.63 3.63 -9.53
N ARG A 76 -5.47 4.26 -10.36
CA ARG A 76 -5.02 4.83 -11.64
C ARG A 76 -4.13 6.04 -11.40
N GLU A 77 -4.56 6.96 -10.53
CA GLU A 77 -3.80 8.15 -10.13
C GLU A 77 -2.41 7.77 -9.58
N ALA A 78 -2.37 6.83 -8.62
CA ALA A 78 -1.11 6.36 -8.04
C ALA A 78 -0.17 5.68 -9.05
N ARG A 79 -0.72 5.12 -10.14
CA ARG A 79 0.04 4.47 -11.22
C ARG A 79 0.42 5.44 -12.34
N GLY A 80 0.06 6.72 -12.24
CA GLY A 80 0.29 7.72 -13.29
C GLY A 80 -0.45 7.41 -14.59
N ARG A 81 -1.64 6.79 -14.51
CA ARG A 81 -2.49 6.44 -15.66
C ARG A 81 -3.77 7.26 -15.72
#